data_AF-A0A1M5WZN7-F1
#
_entry.id   AF-A0A1M5WZN7-F1
#
_cell.length_a   1.000
_cell.length_b   1.000
_cell.length_c   1.000
_cell.angle_alpha   90.00
_cell.angle_beta   90.00
_cell.angle_gamma   90.00
#
_symmetry.space_group_name_H-M   'P 1'
#
loop_
_entity.id
_entity.type
_entity.pdbx_description
1 polymer ?
#
loop_
_entity_poly.entity_id
_entity_poly.type
_entity_poly.pdbx_seq_one_letter_code
_entity_poly.pdbx_strand_id
1 'polypeptide(L)'
;MVDLKDFKQESECIYKSERYCVRDNGAVFRYPLDGKRPRPTDNNWTFGKLNNKTGYLEIASVRIHRIVATAFHSEPPTKEHVVDHIDTNKQNNRPGNLRWVTRLENILLNPITARRIEIICGSVEAFLANPSKFRDKFADPNYEWMCTVSAKEAQISLERMLSWANSYKPLKGGSLGEWIFNREMAETPPPVQPNYMMSKTPNAAQRIIFLNDKPNEFPSTPQVFDGDPLTAYFDSLIAGAPFFRNHNGEYIVVKRGFSKDKKTLYVMTKAAYVWIEDKDGEHVPVPIDELTEEDSVEDLPHSLTEVTYEDGLFVHAKMELGFHPIEELEELYNSYTQEL
;
A
#
# COMPACT_ATOMS: atom_id res chain seq x y z
N MET A 1 6.82 1.16 28.62
CA MET A 1 6.07 2.42 28.83
C MET A 1 6.69 3.46 27.92
N VAL A 2 5.90 4.14 27.11
CA VAL A 2 6.44 5.17 26.20
C VAL A 2 6.86 6.39 27.01
N ASP A 3 8.10 6.84 26.82
CA ASP A 3 8.64 7.99 27.53
C ASP A 3 8.11 9.30 26.91
N LEU A 4 7.65 10.23 27.74
CA LEU A 4 7.27 11.58 27.32
C LEU A 4 8.43 12.35 26.69
N LYS A 5 9.68 11.95 26.99
CA LYS A 5 10.91 12.55 26.48
C LYS A 5 11.42 11.92 25.19
N ASP A 6 10.86 10.78 24.77
CA ASP A 6 11.21 10.14 23.50
C ASP A 6 10.40 10.79 22.36
N PHE A 7 10.87 11.94 21.88
CA PHE A 7 10.29 12.69 20.76
C PHE A 7 11.39 13.42 20.00
N LYS A 8 11.14 13.78 18.74
CA LYS A 8 12.10 14.53 17.91
C LYS A 8 11.54 15.86 17.41
N GLN A 9 10.22 15.96 17.28
CA GLN A 9 9.54 17.14 16.74
C GLN A 9 8.40 17.58 17.64
N GLU A 10 8.20 18.90 17.69
CA GLU A 10 7.05 19.56 18.30
C GLU A 10 6.36 20.43 17.25
N SER A 11 5.02 20.50 17.30
CA SER A 11 4.20 21.32 16.43
C SER A 11 3.07 21.97 17.23
N GLU A 12 2.79 23.24 16.98
CA GLU A 12 1.67 23.96 17.58
C GLU A 12 0.43 23.90 16.69
N CYS A 13 -0.75 23.83 17.31
CA CYS A 13 -2.01 23.93 16.58
C CYS A 13 -3.12 24.60 17.41
N ILE A 14 -4.11 25.14 16.70
CA ILE A 14 -5.39 25.55 17.28
C ILE A 14 -6.41 24.49 16.92
N TYR A 15 -7.13 23.98 17.91
CA TYR A 15 -8.18 23.00 17.68
C TYR A 15 -9.34 23.24 18.63
N LYS A 16 -10.56 23.39 18.08
CA LYS A 16 -11.77 23.79 18.83
C LYS A 16 -11.55 25.04 19.70
N SER A 17 -10.91 26.06 19.13
CA SER A 17 -10.63 27.34 19.79
C SER A 17 -9.70 27.24 21.02
N GLU A 18 -8.96 26.14 21.17
CA GLU A 18 -7.92 26.00 22.19
C GLU A 18 -6.55 25.78 21.52
N ARG A 19 -5.50 26.30 22.14
CA ARG A 19 -4.12 26.17 21.65
C ARG A 19 -3.43 24.96 22.28
N TYR A 20 -2.71 24.21 21.46
CA TYR A 20 -1.95 23.02 21.85
C TYR A 20 -0.52 23.08 21.29
N CYS A 21 0.41 22.47 22.00
CA CYS A 21 1.69 22.01 21.46
C CYS A 21 1.69 20.48 21.48
N VAL A 22 2.18 19.85 20.43
CA VAL A 22 2.06 18.41 20.19
C VAL A 22 3.41 17.84 19.80
N ARG A 23 3.76 16.69 20.36
CA ARG A 23 4.97 15.92 20.01
C ARG A 23 4.70 14.83 18.99
N ASP A 24 5.72 14.49 18.21
CA ASP A 24 5.67 13.38 17.24
C ASP A 24 5.53 11.99 17.88
N ASN A 25 5.68 11.88 19.20
CA ASN A 25 5.32 10.68 19.95
C ASN A 25 3.83 10.59 20.34
N GLY A 26 3.04 11.61 20.00
CA GLY A 26 1.60 11.69 20.27
C GLY A 26 1.23 12.31 21.62
N ALA A 27 2.20 12.83 22.38
CA ALA A 27 1.93 13.60 23.60
C ALA A 27 1.43 15.00 23.23
N VAL A 28 0.52 15.55 24.05
CA VAL A 28 -0.03 16.90 23.89
C VAL A 28 0.21 17.72 25.15
N PHE A 29 0.38 19.01 24.94
CA PHE A 29 0.42 20.06 25.94
C PHE A 29 -0.67 21.07 25.63
N ARG A 30 -1.58 21.31 26.56
CA ARG A 30 -2.65 22.30 26.39
C ARG A 30 -2.29 23.60 27.07
N TYR A 31 -2.37 24.71 26.34
CA TYR A 31 -2.17 26.03 26.91
C TYR A 31 -3.42 26.49 27.68
N PRO A 32 -3.25 27.29 28.75
CA PRO A 32 -4.36 27.98 29.39
C PRO A 32 -4.98 28.99 28.43
N LEU A 33 -6.27 29.29 28.65
CA LEU A 33 -6.95 30.35 27.92
C LEU A 33 -6.43 31.72 28.39
N ASP A 34 -6.24 32.64 27.45
CA ASP A 34 -5.74 33.99 27.73
C ASP A 34 -6.62 34.71 28.76
N GLY A 35 -5.98 35.30 29.77
CA GLY A 35 -6.65 36.01 30.86
C GLY A 35 -7.47 35.13 31.81
N LYS A 36 -7.44 33.79 31.67
CA LYS A 36 -8.14 32.86 32.56
C LYS A 36 -7.17 32.06 33.44
N ARG A 37 -7.66 31.64 34.60
CA ARG A 37 -6.90 30.75 35.49
C ARG A 37 -6.64 29.41 34.79
N PRO A 38 -5.40 28.87 34.83
CA PRO A 38 -5.10 27.56 34.27
C PRO A 38 -5.96 26.45 34.89
N ARG A 39 -6.42 25.54 34.05
CA ARG A 39 -7.15 24.33 34.46
C ARG A 39 -6.17 23.23 34.86
N PRO A 40 -6.60 22.20 35.61
CA PRO A 40 -5.71 21.11 36.03
C PRO A 40 -5.03 20.35 34.88
N THR A 41 -5.64 20.36 33.69
CA THR A 41 -5.12 19.73 32.47
C THR A 41 -4.28 20.66 31.60
N ASP A 42 -4.18 21.95 31.96
CA ASP A 42 -3.35 22.90 31.24
C ASP A 42 -1.90 22.80 31.76
N ASN A 43 -0.96 23.27 30.96
CA ASN A 43 0.47 23.38 31.31
C ASN A 43 1.18 22.07 31.68
N ASN A 44 0.68 20.92 31.20
CA ASN A 44 1.27 19.62 31.46
C ASN A 44 1.28 18.76 30.19
N TRP A 45 2.40 18.08 29.96
CA TRP A 45 2.50 17.07 28.89
C TRP A 45 1.78 15.79 29.28
N THR A 46 0.98 15.25 28.36
CA THR A 46 0.23 14.01 28.59
C THR A 46 -0.07 13.29 27.28
N PHE A 47 -0.20 11.96 27.32
CA PHE A 47 -0.82 11.19 26.23
C PHE A 47 -2.36 11.21 26.30
N GLY A 48 -2.93 11.82 27.34
CA GLY A 48 -4.36 11.82 27.63
C GLY A 48 -4.78 10.67 28.54
N LYS A 49 -6.06 10.66 28.89
CA LYS A 49 -6.72 9.62 29.69
C LYS A 49 -7.54 8.71 28.80
N LEU A 50 -7.47 7.40 29.01
CA LEU A 50 -8.27 6.43 28.28
C LEU A 50 -9.77 6.60 28.57
N ASN A 51 -10.56 6.71 27.51
CA ASN A 51 -12.00 6.61 27.55
C ASN A 51 -12.44 5.19 27.20
N ASN A 52 -12.73 4.37 28.22
CA ASN A 52 -13.08 2.95 28.06
C ASN A 52 -14.31 2.69 27.18
N LYS A 53 -15.19 3.69 26.99
CA LYS A 53 -16.35 3.53 26.10
C LYS A 53 -15.97 3.61 24.62
N THR A 54 -14.95 4.40 24.29
CA THR A 54 -14.59 4.69 22.88
C THR A 54 -13.25 4.11 22.45
N GLY A 55 -12.40 3.74 23.43
CA GLY A 55 -11.03 3.26 23.24
C GLY A 55 -10.02 4.37 22.96
N TYR A 56 -10.45 5.64 22.86
CA TYR A 56 -9.57 6.76 22.56
C TYR A 56 -9.00 7.41 23.83
N LEU A 57 -7.79 7.97 23.68
CA LEU A 57 -7.21 8.86 24.67
C LEU A 57 -7.80 10.27 24.52
N GLU A 58 -8.11 10.91 25.65
CA GLU A 58 -8.73 12.23 25.71
C GLU A 58 -8.05 13.16 26.72
N ILE A 59 -7.99 14.44 26.40
CA ILE A 59 -7.65 15.53 27.32
C ILE A 59 -8.85 16.47 27.41
N ALA A 60 -9.40 16.68 28.62
CA ALA A 60 -10.59 17.51 28.83
C ALA A 60 -11.76 17.17 27.86
N SER A 61 -12.04 15.88 27.68
CA SER A 61 -13.07 15.36 26.76
C SER A 61 -12.81 15.63 25.27
N VAL A 62 -11.58 16.01 24.91
CA VAL A 62 -11.12 16.19 23.53
C VAL A 62 -10.20 15.05 23.14
N ARG A 63 -10.51 14.39 22.02
CA ARG A 63 -9.75 13.23 21.52
C ARG A 63 -8.35 13.64 21.05
N ILE A 64 -7.35 12.95 21.58
CA ILE A 64 -5.92 13.24 21.37
C ILE A 64 -5.54 13.09 19.90
N HIS A 65 -5.92 11.98 19.24
CA HIS A 65 -5.60 11.77 17.83
C HIS A 65 -6.05 12.91 16.90
N ARG A 66 -7.16 13.60 17.23
CA ARG A 66 -7.62 14.74 16.42
C ARG A 66 -6.74 15.97 16.61
N ILE A 67 -6.29 16.21 17.83
CA ILE A 67 -5.34 17.28 18.13
C ILE A 67 -4.03 17.00 17.39
N VAL A 68 -3.52 15.76 17.49
CA VAL A 68 -2.27 15.36 16.83
C VAL A 68 -2.36 15.47 15.31
N ALA A 69 -3.43 14.92 14.71
CA ALA A 69 -3.65 15.03 13.27
C ALA A 69 -3.75 16.49 12.81
N THR A 70 -4.40 17.37 13.59
CA THR A 70 -4.46 18.80 13.26
C THR A 70 -3.09 19.46 13.27
N ALA A 71 -2.21 19.09 14.22
CA ALA A 71 -0.88 19.69 14.36
C ALA A 71 0.14 19.23 13.30
N PHE A 72 0.05 17.99 12.83
CA PHE A 72 1.04 17.42 11.91
C PHE A 72 0.51 17.23 10.48
N HIS A 73 -0.81 17.13 10.29
CA HIS A 73 -1.45 16.89 8.99
C HIS A 73 -2.41 18.01 8.58
N SER A 74 -2.33 19.17 9.26
CA SER A 74 -3.24 20.31 9.06
C SER A 74 -4.71 19.98 9.37
N GLU A 75 -5.59 20.96 9.16
CA GLU A 75 -7.03 20.79 9.31
C GLU A 75 -7.60 19.74 8.33
N PRO A 76 -8.67 19.02 8.71
CA PRO A 76 -9.32 18.07 7.81
C PRO A 76 -9.82 18.78 6.53
N PRO A 77 -9.60 18.20 5.33
CA PRO A 77 -10.03 18.82 4.07
C PRO A 77 -11.53 19.13 4.01
N THR A 78 -12.36 18.26 4.62
CA THR A 78 -13.81 18.48 4.73
C THR A 78 -14.34 18.05 6.10
N LYS A 79 -15.56 18.46 6.45
CA LYS A 79 -16.23 18.07 7.70
C LYS A 79 -16.56 16.56 7.80
N GLU A 80 -16.52 15.86 6.67
CA GLU A 80 -16.79 14.42 6.60
C GLU A 80 -15.55 13.59 6.93
N HIS A 81 -14.36 14.19 6.87
CA HIS A 81 -13.12 13.52 7.21
C HIS A 81 -13.06 13.20 8.71
N VAL A 82 -12.64 11.98 8.97
CA VAL A 82 -12.32 11.44 10.29
C VAL A 82 -10.83 11.12 10.32
N VAL A 83 -10.27 10.97 11.52
CA VAL A 83 -8.91 10.47 11.68
C VAL A 83 -8.96 8.95 11.69
N ASP A 84 -8.20 8.33 10.80
CA ASP A 84 -7.93 6.89 10.81
C ASP A 84 -6.61 6.60 11.54
N HIS A 85 -6.57 5.47 12.23
CA HIS A 85 -5.38 4.89 12.83
C HIS A 85 -4.93 3.74 11.92
N ILE A 86 -3.82 3.92 11.22
CA ILE A 86 -3.34 2.99 10.18
C ILE A 86 -3.17 1.57 10.77
N ASP A 87 -2.61 1.47 11.97
CA ASP A 87 -2.42 0.21 12.71
C ASP A 87 -3.66 -0.30 13.44
N THR A 88 -4.79 0.39 13.34
CA THR A 88 -6.05 0.12 14.06
C THR A 88 -5.98 0.20 15.59
N ASN A 89 -4.86 0.62 16.16
CA ASN A 89 -4.67 0.87 17.59
C ASN A 89 -4.99 2.33 17.93
N LYS A 90 -6.18 2.54 18.50
CA LYS A 90 -6.71 3.86 18.91
C LYS A 90 -5.86 4.61 19.94
N GLN A 91 -4.91 3.94 20.58
CA GLN A 91 -4.02 4.50 21.59
C GLN A 91 -2.61 4.81 21.04
N ASN A 92 -2.29 4.44 19.80
CA ASN A 92 -1.08 4.85 19.09
C ASN A 92 -1.34 6.15 18.32
N ASN A 93 -1.18 7.30 19.01
CA ASN A 93 -1.47 8.62 18.43
C ASN A 93 -0.25 9.29 17.78
N ARG A 94 0.76 8.54 17.35
CA ARG A 94 1.90 9.12 16.60
C ARG A 94 1.42 9.68 15.26
N PRO A 95 1.88 10.85 14.80
CA PRO A 95 1.43 11.43 13.55
C PRO A 95 1.53 10.48 12.36
N GLY A 96 2.64 9.73 12.26
CA GLY A 96 2.83 8.75 11.17
C GLY A 96 1.83 7.59 11.18
N ASN A 97 1.09 7.37 12.27
CA ASN A 97 0.01 6.38 12.36
C ASN A 97 -1.38 6.99 12.08
N LEU A 98 -1.48 8.31 11.90
CA LEU A 98 -2.74 9.02 11.75
C LEU A 98 -2.88 9.56 10.32
N ARG A 99 -4.09 9.56 9.78
CA ARG A 99 -4.41 10.23 8.51
C ARG A 99 -5.86 10.73 8.49
N TRP A 100 -6.11 11.80 7.75
CA TRP A 100 -7.48 12.23 7.45
C TRP A 100 -8.04 11.39 6.31
N VAL A 101 -9.19 10.77 6.53
CA VAL A 101 -9.92 10.00 5.52
C VAL A 101 -11.42 10.16 5.72
N THR A 102 -12.21 10.01 4.67
CA THR A 102 -13.64 9.76 4.80
C THR A 102 -13.90 8.35 5.34
N ARG A 103 -15.13 8.07 5.79
CA ARG A 103 -15.48 6.71 6.26
C ARG A 103 -15.36 5.67 5.14
N LEU A 104 -15.67 6.05 3.90
CA LEU A 104 -15.55 5.18 2.73
C LEU A 104 -14.08 4.93 2.41
N GLU A 105 -13.26 5.98 2.34
CA GLU A 105 -11.81 5.86 2.13
C GLU A 105 -11.15 4.99 3.20
N ASN A 106 -11.56 5.08 4.47
CA ASN A 106 -11.02 4.20 5.50
C ASN A 106 -11.27 2.72 5.17
N ILE A 107 -12.48 2.37 4.73
CA ILE A 107 -12.83 0.99 4.37
C ILE A 107 -11.99 0.51 3.18
N LEU A 108 -11.76 1.38 2.20
CA LEU A 108 -11.03 1.03 0.97
C LEU A 108 -9.50 1.03 1.14
N LEU A 109 -8.96 1.95 1.94
CA LEU A 109 -7.52 2.20 2.07
C LEU A 109 -6.89 1.51 3.29
N ASN A 110 -7.67 0.86 4.15
CA ASN A 110 -7.15 0.14 5.32
C ASN A 110 -7.41 -1.37 5.16
N PRO A 111 -6.41 -2.16 4.69
CA PRO A 111 -6.58 -3.60 4.46
C PRO A 111 -7.04 -4.38 5.70
N ILE A 112 -6.61 -3.93 6.89
CA ILE A 112 -7.01 -4.53 8.16
C ILE A 112 -8.51 -4.32 8.40
N THR A 113 -9.00 -3.11 8.17
CA THR A 113 -10.43 -2.76 8.28
C THR A 113 -11.25 -3.50 7.22
N ALA A 114 -10.80 -3.50 5.96
CA ALA A 114 -11.45 -4.21 4.86
C ALA A 114 -11.59 -5.70 5.18
N ARG A 115 -10.50 -6.36 5.61
CA ARG A 115 -10.51 -7.78 5.95
C ARG A 115 -11.49 -8.11 7.07
N ARG A 116 -11.57 -7.28 8.11
CA ARG A 116 -12.55 -7.47 9.20
C ARG A 116 -13.98 -7.38 8.69
N ILE A 117 -14.25 -6.45 7.76
CA ILE A 117 -15.56 -6.32 7.13
C ILE A 117 -15.87 -7.56 6.28
N GLU A 118 -14.93 -8.04 5.46
CA GLU A 118 -15.12 -9.26 4.65
C GLU A 118 -15.46 -10.47 5.51
N ILE A 119 -14.74 -10.69 6.62
CA ILE A 119 -14.98 -11.84 7.52
C ILE A 119 -16.40 -11.82 8.08
N ILE A 120 -16.93 -10.64 8.40
CA ILE A 120 -18.25 -10.48 9.06
C ILE A 120 -19.38 -10.40 8.03
N CYS A 121 -19.13 -9.75 6.90
CA CYS A 121 -20.14 -9.36 5.92
C CYS A 121 -20.12 -10.21 4.65
N GLY A 122 -19.09 -11.04 4.47
CA GLY A 122 -18.82 -11.83 3.25
C GLY A 122 -17.98 -11.05 2.23
N SER A 123 -18.26 -9.77 2.03
CA SER A 123 -17.45 -8.87 1.20
C SER A 123 -17.61 -7.41 1.63
N VAL A 124 -16.72 -6.53 1.15
CA VAL A 124 -16.83 -5.09 1.38
C VAL A 124 -18.04 -4.52 0.64
N GLU A 125 -18.33 -4.99 -0.57
CA GLU A 125 -19.47 -4.57 -1.39
C GLU A 125 -20.80 -4.92 -0.70
N ALA A 126 -20.89 -6.11 -0.11
CA ALA A 126 -22.06 -6.54 0.65
C ALA A 126 -22.31 -5.61 1.85
N PHE A 127 -21.24 -5.18 2.53
CA PHE A 127 -21.33 -4.20 3.60
C PHE A 127 -21.78 -2.83 3.08
N LEU A 128 -21.17 -2.31 2.02
CA LEU A 128 -21.51 -1.00 1.46
C LEU A 128 -22.95 -0.93 0.92
N ALA A 129 -23.44 -2.03 0.34
CA ALA A 129 -24.81 -2.12 -0.17
C ALA A 129 -25.88 -2.00 0.94
N ASN A 130 -25.62 -2.57 2.13
CA ASN A 130 -26.52 -2.44 3.27
C ASN A 130 -25.80 -2.59 4.63
N PRO A 131 -25.14 -1.53 5.14
CA PRO A 131 -24.38 -1.60 6.38
C PRO A 131 -25.24 -1.95 7.61
N SER A 132 -26.50 -1.50 7.60
CA SER A 132 -27.44 -1.71 8.70
C SER A 132 -27.71 -3.19 8.99
N LYS A 133 -27.64 -4.06 7.96
CA LYS A 133 -27.82 -5.51 8.09
C LYS A 133 -26.75 -6.18 8.98
N PHE A 134 -25.58 -5.55 9.11
CA PHE A 134 -24.43 -6.12 9.80
C PHE A 134 -24.13 -5.47 11.15
N ARG A 135 -24.93 -4.47 11.56
CA ARG A 135 -24.68 -3.66 12.77
C ARG A 135 -24.44 -4.52 14.01
N ASP A 136 -25.26 -5.56 14.20
CA ASP A 136 -25.20 -6.43 15.39
C ASP A 136 -24.17 -7.57 15.26
N LYS A 137 -23.49 -7.68 14.11
CA LYS A 137 -22.50 -8.74 13.85
C LYS A 137 -21.07 -8.33 14.18
N PHE A 138 -20.82 -7.03 14.35
CA PHE A 138 -19.52 -6.55 14.82
C PHE A 138 -19.46 -6.75 16.33
N ALA A 139 -18.60 -7.66 16.79
CA ALA A 139 -18.33 -7.81 18.21
C ALA A 139 -17.85 -6.48 18.82
N ASP A 140 -18.20 -6.24 20.08
CA ASP A 140 -17.70 -5.08 20.81
C ASP A 140 -16.17 -5.07 20.77
N PRO A 141 -15.55 -3.94 20.41
CA PRO A 141 -14.11 -3.84 20.33
C PRO A 141 -13.51 -4.06 21.73
N ASN A 142 -12.79 -5.17 21.92
CA ASN A 142 -11.96 -5.33 23.11
C ASN A 142 -10.84 -4.28 23.03
N TYR A 143 -10.84 -3.31 23.95
CA TYR A 143 -9.83 -2.27 24.04
C TYR A 143 -8.64 -2.64 24.92
N GLU A 144 -8.67 -3.78 25.62
CA GLU A 144 -7.59 -4.23 26.53
C GLU A 144 -6.26 -4.40 25.79
N TRP A 145 -6.32 -4.76 24.52
CA TRP A 145 -5.15 -4.88 23.67
C TRP A 145 -4.68 -3.52 23.15
N MET A 146 -5.57 -2.54 22.95
CA MET A 146 -5.13 -1.22 22.51
C MET A 146 -4.34 -0.60 23.67
N CYS A 147 -3.05 -0.35 23.47
CA CYS A 147 -2.20 0.27 24.47
C CYS A 147 -1.17 1.19 23.82
N THR A 148 -0.57 2.07 24.63
CA THR A 148 0.52 2.93 24.18
C THR A 148 1.78 2.10 23.99
N VAL A 149 2.21 1.95 22.73
CA VAL A 149 3.37 1.15 22.30
C VAL A 149 4.53 2.04 21.88
N SER A 150 5.77 1.54 21.93
CA SER A 150 6.92 2.19 21.29
C SER A 150 6.78 2.23 19.77
N ALA A 151 7.56 3.06 19.08
CA ALA A 151 7.55 3.12 17.62
C ALA A 151 7.89 1.76 16.97
N LYS A 152 8.87 1.04 17.55
CA LYS A 152 9.27 -0.29 17.08
C LYS A 152 8.17 -1.33 17.29
N GLU A 153 7.52 -1.34 18.45
CA GLU A 153 6.39 -2.24 18.73
C GLU A 153 5.20 -1.96 17.82
N ALA A 154 4.89 -0.68 17.56
CA ALA A 154 3.84 -0.29 16.62
C ALA A 154 4.11 -0.82 15.21
N GLN A 155 5.35 -0.68 14.72
CA GLN A 155 5.75 -1.17 13.40
C GLN A 155 5.59 -2.70 13.29
N ILE A 156 6.09 -3.44 14.26
CA ILE A 156 5.96 -4.92 14.30
C ILE A 156 4.48 -5.33 14.34
N SER A 157 3.67 -4.64 15.14
CA SER A 157 2.23 -4.91 15.22
C SER A 157 1.52 -4.64 13.89
N LEU A 158 1.85 -3.52 13.23
CA LEU A 158 1.27 -3.16 11.94
C LEU A 158 1.63 -4.20 10.86
N GLU A 159 2.90 -4.60 10.76
CA GLU A 159 3.36 -5.61 9.81
C GLU A 159 2.63 -6.95 9.99
N ARG A 160 2.46 -7.40 11.23
CA ARG A 160 1.69 -8.61 11.54
C ARG A 160 0.24 -8.48 11.10
N MET A 161 -0.41 -7.36 11.38
CA MET A 161 -1.81 -7.13 11.03
C MET A 161 -2.02 -7.04 9.51
N LEU A 162 -1.09 -6.40 8.78
CA LEU A 162 -1.11 -6.37 7.32
C LEU A 162 -0.88 -7.76 6.73
N SER A 163 0.10 -8.51 7.24
CA SER A 163 0.32 -9.89 6.81
C SER A 163 -0.90 -10.77 7.04
N TRP A 164 -1.62 -10.59 8.16
CA TRP A 164 -2.88 -11.28 8.40
C TRP A 164 -3.94 -10.89 7.39
N ALA A 165 -4.14 -9.59 7.16
CA ALA A 165 -5.11 -9.06 6.21
C ALA A 165 -4.90 -9.65 4.82
N ASN A 166 -3.65 -9.77 4.38
CA ASN A 166 -3.28 -10.30 3.06
C ASN A 166 -3.32 -11.84 2.98
N SER A 167 -3.26 -12.55 4.10
CA SER A 167 -3.16 -14.02 4.09
C SER A 167 -4.47 -14.75 3.81
N TYR A 168 -5.62 -14.06 3.89
CA TYR A 168 -6.98 -14.64 3.83
C TYR A 168 -7.25 -15.81 4.79
N LYS A 169 -6.34 -16.09 5.75
CA LYS A 169 -6.51 -17.15 6.73
C LYS A 169 -7.49 -16.70 7.82
N PRO A 170 -8.36 -17.60 8.32
CA PRO A 170 -9.14 -17.32 9.52
C PRO A 170 -8.21 -17.11 10.71
N LEU A 171 -8.61 -16.26 11.66
CA LEU A 171 -7.91 -16.11 12.94
C LEU A 171 -7.89 -17.47 13.64
N LYS A 172 -6.70 -18.06 13.82
CA LYS A 172 -6.52 -19.30 14.59
C LYS A 172 -6.19 -18.95 16.03
N GLY A 173 -7.14 -19.16 16.93
CA GLY A 173 -6.96 -19.06 18.39
C GLY A 173 -7.19 -17.66 18.97
N GLY A 174 -7.83 -17.63 20.14
CA GLY A 174 -7.92 -16.45 21.02
C GLY A 174 -8.74 -15.27 20.52
N SER A 175 -8.87 -14.25 21.37
CA SER A 175 -9.39 -12.94 20.97
C SER A 175 -8.37 -12.21 20.07
N LEU A 176 -8.83 -11.28 19.21
CA LEU A 176 -7.94 -10.46 18.35
C LEU A 176 -6.82 -9.80 19.17
N GLY A 177 -7.09 -9.46 20.44
CA GLY A 177 -6.11 -8.91 21.36
C GLY A 177 -5.00 -9.88 21.76
N GLU A 178 -5.31 -11.15 22.01
CA GLU A 178 -4.30 -12.17 22.34
C GLU A 178 -3.36 -12.43 21.16
N TRP A 179 -3.88 -12.37 19.93
CA TRP A 179 -3.09 -12.54 18.72
C TRP A 179 -2.12 -11.38 18.47
N ILE A 180 -2.58 -10.14 18.69
CA ILE A 180 -1.76 -8.91 18.52
C ILE A 180 -0.62 -8.85 19.55
N PHE A 181 -0.88 -9.27 20.80
CA PHE A 181 0.10 -9.18 21.90
C PHE A 181 0.84 -10.48 22.21
N ASN A 182 0.64 -11.55 21.43
CA ASN A 182 1.41 -12.76 21.64
C ASN A 182 2.89 -12.48 21.34
N ARG A 183 3.61 -12.10 22.40
CA ARG A 183 5.03 -11.77 22.41
C ARG A 183 5.89 -12.99 22.12
N GLU A 184 5.35 -14.19 22.34
CA GLU A 184 6.04 -15.47 22.17
C GLU A 184 6.23 -15.90 20.71
N MET A 185 5.61 -15.23 19.74
CA MET A 185 5.92 -15.48 18.30
C MET A 185 7.09 -14.64 17.77
N ALA A 186 7.87 -14.01 18.66
CA ALA A 186 9.07 -13.27 18.30
C ALA A 186 10.33 -14.15 18.32
N GLU A 187 10.37 -15.19 17.48
CA GLU A 187 11.65 -15.80 17.09
C GLU A 187 11.88 -15.86 15.57
N THR A 188 10.93 -15.43 14.77
CA THR A 188 11.17 -15.17 13.36
C THR A 188 10.57 -13.82 13.00
N PRO A 189 11.33 -12.87 12.42
CA PRO A 189 10.69 -11.78 11.70
C PRO A 189 9.73 -12.43 10.70
N PRO A 190 8.48 -11.91 10.55
CA PRO A 190 7.62 -12.40 9.48
C PRO A 190 8.43 -12.32 8.18
N PRO A 191 8.39 -13.35 7.32
CA PRO A 191 9.07 -13.25 6.04
C PRO A 191 8.62 -11.94 5.42
N VAL A 192 9.59 -11.08 5.05
CA VAL A 192 9.31 -9.88 4.25
C VAL A 192 8.42 -10.38 3.13
N GLN A 193 7.13 -10.04 3.17
CA GLN A 193 6.27 -10.49 2.09
C GLN A 193 6.83 -9.79 0.86
N PRO A 194 7.26 -10.57 -0.15
CA PRO A 194 7.84 -9.96 -1.32
C PRO A 194 6.83 -8.97 -1.88
N ASN A 195 7.27 -7.77 -2.25
CA ASN A 195 6.46 -6.75 -2.93
C ASN A 195 6.16 -7.14 -4.40
N TYR A 196 6.06 -8.45 -4.67
CA TYR A 196 5.71 -9.04 -5.94
C TYR A 196 4.61 -10.09 -5.75
N MET A 197 3.80 -10.30 -6.79
CA MET A 197 2.84 -11.39 -6.90
C MET A 197 3.32 -12.40 -7.93
N MET A 198 2.99 -13.68 -7.74
CA MET A 198 3.32 -14.72 -8.71
C MET A 198 2.65 -14.44 -10.06
N SER A 199 3.41 -14.58 -11.14
CA SER A 199 2.88 -14.59 -12.50
C SER A 199 2.10 -15.88 -12.76
N LYS A 200 1.28 -15.90 -13.82
CA LYS A 200 0.76 -17.15 -14.37
C LYS A 200 1.85 -18.00 -15.04
N THR A 201 2.99 -17.40 -15.40
CA THR A 201 4.15 -18.12 -15.94
C THR A 201 5.02 -18.64 -14.79
N PRO A 202 5.41 -19.93 -14.79
CA PRO A 202 6.30 -20.45 -13.76
C PRO A 202 7.67 -19.76 -13.79
N ASN A 203 8.34 -19.71 -12.64
CA ASN A 203 9.58 -18.95 -12.38
C ASN A 203 9.47 -17.42 -12.56
N ALA A 204 8.30 -16.87 -12.88
CA ALA A 204 8.09 -15.43 -13.01
C ALA A 204 7.23 -14.86 -11.89
N ALA A 205 7.53 -13.62 -11.52
CA ALA A 205 6.71 -12.80 -10.65
C ALA A 205 6.67 -11.36 -11.20
N GLN A 206 5.74 -10.55 -10.69
CA GLN A 206 5.62 -9.14 -11.04
C GLN A 206 5.48 -8.29 -9.78
N ARG A 207 6.13 -7.13 -9.73
CA ARG A 207 5.96 -6.18 -8.63
C ARG A 207 4.50 -5.73 -8.55
N ILE A 208 4.00 -5.62 -7.31
CA ILE A 208 2.66 -5.12 -7.04
C ILE A 208 2.73 -3.59 -7.01
N ILE A 209 2.03 -2.95 -7.94
CA ILE A 209 1.94 -1.49 -8.04
C ILE A 209 0.59 -1.02 -7.50
N PHE A 210 -0.48 -1.73 -7.85
CA PHE A 210 -1.85 -1.43 -7.41
C PHE A 210 -2.45 -2.58 -6.62
N LEU A 211 -3.36 -2.25 -5.70
CA LEU A 211 -4.03 -3.22 -4.81
C LEU A 211 -4.86 -4.27 -5.58
N ASN A 212 -5.28 -3.95 -6.81
CA ASN A 212 -6.10 -4.78 -7.68
C ASN A 212 -5.33 -5.39 -8.86
N ASP A 213 -3.98 -5.39 -8.81
CA ASP A 213 -3.17 -6.01 -9.85
C ASP A 213 -3.52 -7.49 -10.01
N LYS A 214 -3.62 -7.92 -11.27
CA LYS A 214 -3.89 -9.30 -11.65
C LYS A 214 -2.61 -9.94 -12.17
N PRO A 215 -2.39 -11.25 -11.94
CA PRO A 215 -1.19 -11.93 -12.41
C PRO A 215 -1.15 -11.95 -13.94
N ASN A 216 -0.07 -11.44 -14.52
CA ASN A 216 0.18 -11.46 -15.96
C ASN A 216 0.98 -12.70 -16.36
N GLU A 217 1.18 -12.91 -17.65
CA GLU A 217 2.06 -13.95 -18.21
C GLU A 217 3.32 -13.33 -18.78
N PHE A 218 4.46 -14.00 -18.61
CA PHE A 218 5.76 -13.62 -19.16
C PHE A 218 6.35 -14.75 -20.01
N PRO A 219 5.84 -15.01 -21.23
CA PRO A 219 6.10 -16.24 -21.98
C PRO A 219 7.57 -16.52 -22.27
N SER A 220 8.40 -15.49 -22.40
CA SER A 220 9.84 -15.62 -22.66
C SER A 220 10.68 -16.00 -21.42
N THR A 221 10.05 -16.17 -20.25
CA THR A 221 10.77 -16.49 -19.00
C THR A 221 11.39 -17.89 -19.05
N PRO A 222 12.72 -18.03 -18.84
CA PRO A 222 13.39 -19.33 -18.81
C PRO A 222 12.83 -20.27 -17.74
N GLN A 223 12.51 -21.49 -18.14
CA GLN A 223 12.02 -22.54 -17.24
C GLN A 223 13.14 -23.41 -16.69
N VAL A 224 14.18 -23.60 -17.50
CA VAL A 224 15.40 -24.35 -17.17
C VAL A 224 16.57 -23.57 -17.75
N PHE A 225 17.62 -23.37 -16.95
CA PHE A 225 18.82 -22.65 -17.36
C PHE A 225 20.00 -23.10 -16.50
N ASP A 226 21.20 -22.97 -17.06
CA ASP A 226 22.47 -23.20 -16.37
C ASP A 226 23.24 -21.86 -16.27
N GLY A 227 23.92 -21.63 -15.15
CA GLY A 227 24.70 -20.41 -14.95
C GLY A 227 23.88 -19.23 -14.41
N ASP A 228 24.18 -18.01 -14.89
CA ASP A 228 23.55 -16.79 -14.39
C ASP A 228 22.10 -16.65 -14.90
N PRO A 229 21.09 -16.54 -14.01
CA PRO A 229 19.69 -16.50 -14.39
C PRO A 229 19.34 -15.34 -15.34
N LEU A 230 19.85 -14.13 -15.05
CA LEU A 230 19.53 -12.95 -15.86
C LEU A 230 20.18 -13.01 -17.23
N THR A 231 21.35 -13.64 -17.36
CA THR A 231 21.97 -13.95 -18.65
C THR A 231 21.11 -14.93 -19.45
N ALA A 232 20.60 -15.99 -18.82
CA ALA A 232 19.70 -16.92 -19.50
C ALA A 232 18.40 -16.23 -19.96
N TYR A 233 17.84 -15.31 -19.16
CA TYR A 233 16.68 -14.53 -19.56
C TYR A 233 17.02 -13.51 -20.65
N PHE A 234 18.18 -12.86 -20.55
CA PHE A 234 18.67 -11.99 -21.62
C PHE A 234 18.68 -12.75 -22.94
N ASP A 235 19.22 -13.96 -22.99
CA ASP A 235 19.32 -14.74 -24.23
C ASP A 235 17.94 -15.12 -24.81
N SER A 236 16.94 -15.44 -23.96
CA SER A 236 15.60 -15.83 -24.42
C SER A 236 14.73 -14.67 -24.96
N LEU A 237 15.05 -13.41 -24.62
CA LEU A 237 14.26 -12.22 -24.99
C LEU A 237 14.45 -11.74 -26.43
N ILE A 238 14.16 -12.58 -27.41
CA ILE A 238 14.44 -12.27 -28.82
C ILE A 238 13.50 -11.15 -29.31
N ALA A 239 14.01 -10.18 -30.08
CA ALA A 239 13.18 -9.12 -30.66
C ALA A 239 12.00 -9.72 -31.47
N GLY A 240 10.80 -9.22 -31.23
CA GLY A 240 9.55 -9.75 -31.79
C GLY A 240 8.91 -10.89 -30.99
N ALA A 241 9.60 -11.48 -30.00
CA ALA A 241 9.03 -12.55 -29.19
C ALA A 241 8.07 -11.99 -28.11
N PRO A 242 7.06 -12.78 -27.68
CA PRO A 242 6.14 -12.40 -26.61
C PRO A 242 6.87 -12.19 -25.27
N PHE A 243 6.83 -10.95 -24.77
CA PHE A 243 7.38 -10.62 -23.45
C PHE A 243 6.34 -10.72 -22.36
N PHE A 244 5.18 -10.12 -22.59
CA PHE A 244 4.16 -9.88 -21.58
C PHE A 244 2.77 -10.06 -22.18
N ARG A 245 1.88 -10.74 -21.46
CA ARG A 245 0.45 -10.83 -21.82
C ARG A 245 -0.43 -10.49 -20.63
N ASN A 246 -1.45 -9.69 -20.89
CA ASN A 246 -2.53 -9.43 -19.95
C ASN A 246 -3.89 -9.68 -20.60
N HIS A 247 -4.97 -9.24 -19.96
CA HIS A 247 -6.34 -9.40 -20.47
C HIS A 247 -6.64 -8.53 -21.69
N ASN A 248 -5.83 -7.51 -21.97
CA ASN A 248 -5.99 -6.61 -23.12
C ASN A 248 -5.23 -7.13 -24.34
N GLY A 249 -4.08 -7.77 -24.17
CA GLY A 249 -3.32 -8.31 -25.28
C GLY A 249 -1.87 -8.62 -24.96
N GLU A 250 -1.11 -8.85 -26.02
CA GLU A 250 0.31 -9.21 -25.97
C GLU A 250 1.21 -7.99 -26.23
N TYR A 251 2.37 -8.00 -25.59
CA TYR A 251 3.46 -7.07 -25.84
C TYR A 251 4.71 -7.86 -26.22
N ILE A 252 5.35 -7.44 -27.29
CA ILE A 252 6.53 -8.10 -27.87
C ILE A 252 7.80 -7.31 -27.58
N VAL A 253 8.92 -8.03 -27.48
CA VAL A 253 10.24 -7.42 -27.23
C VAL A 253 10.65 -6.54 -28.41
N VAL A 254 11.06 -5.30 -28.13
CA VAL A 254 11.70 -4.40 -29.08
C VAL A 254 13.21 -4.46 -28.91
N LYS A 255 13.69 -4.20 -27.69
CA LYS A 255 15.12 -4.26 -27.33
C LYS A 255 15.30 -4.65 -25.87
N ARG A 256 16.47 -5.21 -25.56
CA ARG A 256 16.86 -5.71 -24.23
C ARG A 256 18.28 -5.26 -23.90
N GLY A 257 18.57 -4.94 -22.65
CA GLY A 257 19.89 -4.47 -22.22
C GLY A 257 20.12 -4.69 -20.74
N PHE A 258 21.38 -4.85 -20.33
CA PHE A 258 21.75 -4.96 -18.93
C PHE A 258 21.99 -3.59 -18.29
N SER A 259 21.74 -3.49 -16.99
CA SER A 259 22.33 -2.45 -16.16
C SER A 259 23.86 -2.54 -16.16
N LYS A 260 24.52 -1.43 -15.82
CA LYS A 260 25.99 -1.36 -15.71
C LYS A 260 26.59 -2.41 -14.77
N ASP A 261 25.89 -2.74 -13.69
CA ASP A 261 26.33 -3.75 -12.72
C ASP A 261 25.87 -5.18 -13.07
N LYS A 262 25.16 -5.35 -14.20
CA LYS A 262 24.57 -6.60 -14.69
C LYS A 262 23.60 -7.28 -13.71
N LYS A 263 23.04 -6.52 -12.76
CA LYS A 263 22.06 -7.04 -11.80
C LYS A 263 20.61 -6.83 -12.21
N THR A 264 20.37 -6.03 -13.23
CA THR A 264 19.04 -5.71 -13.74
C THR A 264 19.02 -5.81 -15.25
N LEU A 265 17.93 -6.34 -15.79
CA LEU A 265 17.67 -6.45 -17.20
C LEU A 265 16.54 -5.48 -17.58
N TYR A 266 16.80 -4.59 -18.52
CA TYR A 266 15.82 -3.67 -19.06
C TYR A 266 15.29 -4.18 -20.37
N VAL A 267 13.96 -4.27 -20.48
CA VAL A 267 13.26 -4.76 -21.67
C VAL A 267 12.28 -3.69 -22.13
N MET A 268 12.49 -3.18 -23.33
CA MET A 268 11.53 -2.33 -24.01
C MET A 268 10.62 -3.20 -24.86
N THR A 269 9.32 -2.96 -24.78
CA THR A 269 8.30 -3.68 -25.52
C THR A 269 7.35 -2.74 -26.23
N LYS A 270 6.62 -3.27 -27.21
CA LYS A 270 5.49 -2.60 -27.85
C LYS A 270 4.27 -3.50 -27.87
N ALA A 271 3.09 -2.91 -27.86
CA ALA A 271 1.84 -3.65 -28.02
C ALA A 271 1.83 -4.41 -29.36
N ALA A 272 1.33 -5.64 -29.34
CA ALA A 272 1.11 -6.47 -30.53
C ALA A 272 -0.40 -6.55 -30.90
N TYR A 273 -1.17 -5.53 -30.48
CA TYR A 273 -2.60 -5.40 -30.73
C TYR A 273 -2.98 -3.92 -30.90
N VAL A 274 -4.12 -3.67 -31.51
CA VAL A 274 -4.74 -2.34 -31.66
C VAL A 274 -6.16 -2.37 -31.13
N TRP A 275 -6.71 -1.22 -30.73
CA TRP A 275 -8.13 -1.11 -30.38
C TRP A 275 -8.93 -0.76 -31.63
N ILE A 276 -9.94 -1.58 -31.95
CA ILE A 276 -10.85 -1.35 -33.07
C ILE A 276 -12.26 -1.20 -32.52
N GLU A 277 -13.00 -0.24 -33.05
CA GLU A 277 -14.42 -0.08 -32.78
C GLU A 277 -15.19 -1.14 -33.58
N ASP A 278 -15.92 -2.01 -32.90
CA ASP A 278 -16.74 -3.03 -33.53
C ASP A 278 -18.04 -2.44 -34.11
N LYS A 279 -18.87 -3.30 -34.71
CA LYS A 279 -20.13 -2.88 -35.35
C LYS A 279 -21.16 -2.30 -34.37
N ASP A 280 -20.98 -2.56 -33.08
CA ASP A 280 -21.85 -2.12 -31.99
C ASP A 280 -21.30 -0.86 -31.28
N GLY A 281 -20.14 -0.35 -31.71
CA GLY A 281 -19.49 0.82 -31.13
C GLY A 281 -18.60 0.51 -29.92
N GLU A 282 -18.37 -0.77 -29.60
CA GLU A 282 -17.48 -1.17 -28.52
C GLU A 282 -16.04 -1.27 -29.01
N HIS A 283 -15.10 -0.76 -28.21
CA HIS A 283 -13.68 -0.86 -28.53
C HIS A 283 -13.15 -2.21 -28.04
N VAL A 284 -12.71 -3.05 -28.97
CA VAL A 284 -12.13 -4.37 -28.69
C VAL A 284 -10.66 -4.42 -29.09
N PRO A 285 -9.78 -5.08 -28.31
CA PRO A 285 -8.40 -5.25 -28.70
C PRO A 285 -8.28 -6.37 -29.74
N VAL A 286 -7.66 -6.08 -30.88
CA VAL A 286 -7.45 -7.01 -31.99
C VAL A 286 -5.94 -7.20 -32.20
N PRO A 287 -5.43 -8.44 -32.17
CA PRO A 287 -4.04 -8.75 -32.51
C PRO A 287 -3.65 -8.24 -33.90
N ILE A 288 -2.42 -7.74 -34.05
CA ILE A 288 -1.96 -7.14 -35.31
C ILE A 288 -1.87 -8.16 -36.45
N ASP A 289 -1.59 -9.43 -36.14
CA ASP A 289 -1.53 -10.53 -37.09
C ASP A 289 -2.90 -10.95 -37.64
N GLU A 290 -3.98 -10.48 -37.03
CA GLU A 290 -5.37 -10.69 -37.48
C GLU A 290 -5.92 -9.51 -38.30
N LEU A 291 -5.15 -8.42 -38.47
CA LEU A 291 -5.56 -7.24 -39.24
C LEU A 291 -5.46 -7.46 -40.76
N THR A 292 -6.36 -6.82 -41.51
CA THR A 292 -6.30 -6.71 -42.97
C THR A 292 -5.44 -5.50 -43.38
N GLU A 293 -4.74 -5.57 -44.52
CA GLU A 293 -3.70 -4.61 -44.99
C GLU A 293 -4.09 -3.11 -45.05
N GLU A 294 -5.33 -2.72 -44.78
CA GLU A 294 -5.83 -1.33 -44.85
C GLU A 294 -5.71 -0.54 -43.54
N ASP A 295 -5.27 -1.15 -42.43
CA ASP A 295 -5.15 -0.47 -41.13
C ASP A 295 -3.73 0.07 -40.89
N SER A 296 -3.61 1.38 -40.61
CA SER A 296 -2.32 2.00 -40.29
C SER A 296 -1.83 1.56 -38.91
N VAL A 297 -0.78 0.73 -38.87
CA VAL A 297 -0.10 0.28 -37.64
C VAL A 297 1.02 1.25 -37.25
N GLU A 298 0.68 2.54 -37.14
CA GLU A 298 1.61 3.58 -36.69
C GLU A 298 1.38 3.88 -35.19
N ASP A 299 2.45 4.17 -34.44
CA ASP A 299 2.42 4.63 -33.04
C ASP A 299 1.83 3.67 -31.99
N LEU A 300 2.15 2.37 -32.06
CA LEU A 300 1.79 1.41 -31.02
C LEU A 300 2.38 1.79 -29.65
N PRO A 301 1.63 1.63 -28.54
CA PRO A 301 2.12 1.91 -27.20
C PRO A 301 3.39 1.11 -26.87
N HIS A 302 4.42 1.80 -26.39
CA HIS A 302 5.65 1.19 -25.90
C HIS A 302 5.68 1.17 -24.37
N SER A 303 6.47 0.28 -23.79
CA SER A 303 6.70 0.23 -22.35
C SER A 303 8.12 -0.21 -22.01
N LEU A 304 8.62 0.24 -20.85
CA LEU A 304 9.91 -0.15 -20.31
C LEU A 304 9.70 -0.93 -19.00
N THR A 305 10.25 -2.14 -18.97
CA THR A 305 10.17 -3.05 -17.81
C THR A 305 11.59 -3.37 -17.34
N GLU A 306 11.81 -3.29 -16.03
CA GLU A 306 13.00 -3.87 -15.41
C GLU A 306 12.72 -5.28 -14.91
N VAL A 307 13.74 -6.14 -14.97
CA VAL A 307 13.69 -7.51 -14.50
C VAL A 307 14.89 -7.78 -13.60
N THR A 308 14.60 -8.28 -12.39
CA THR A 308 15.59 -8.74 -11.42
C THR A 308 15.40 -10.22 -11.11
N TYR A 309 16.41 -10.85 -10.51
CA TYR A 309 16.31 -12.23 -10.04
C TYR A 309 16.37 -12.27 -8.51
N GLU A 310 15.22 -12.53 -7.88
CA GLU A 310 15.01 -12.47 -6.45
C GLU A 310 14.25 -13.71 -5.99
N ASP A 311 14.64 -14.30 -4.86
CA ASP A 311 13.95 -15.45 -4.26
C ASP A 311 13.73 -16.65 -5.23
N GLY A 312 14.64 -16.81 -6.19
CA GLY A 312 14.57 -17.86 -7.22
C GLY A 312 13.63 -17.54 -8.40
N LEU A 313 13.13 -16.31 -8.50
CA LEU A 313 12.14 -15.87 -9.48
C LEU A 313 12.66 -14.70 -10.32
N PHE A 314 12.20 -14.64 -11.57
CA PHE A 314 12.33 -13.46 -12.42
C PHE A 314 11.22 -12.46 -12.08
N VAL A 315 11.58 -11.37 -11.40
CA VAL A 315 10.64 -10.36 -10.93
C VAL A 315 10.59 -9.20 -11.91
N HIS A 316 9.41 -8.92 -12.47
CA HIS A 316 9.18 -7.89 -13.46
C HIS A 316 8.57 -6.64 -12.82
N ALA A 317 9.15 -5.46 -13.05
CA ALA A 317 8.62 -4.19 -12.59
C ALA A 317 8.49 -3.20 -13.73
N LYS A 318 7.35 -2.50 -13.80
CA LYS A 318 7.21 -1.37 -14.74
C LYS A 318 8.03 -0.20 -14.20
N MET A 319 8.86 0.37 -15.07
CA MET A 319 9.63 1.57 -14.73
C MET A 319 8.74 2.80 -14.68
N GLU A 320 7.76 2.88 -15.57
CA GLU A 320 6.93 4.06 -15.77
C GLU A 320 5.43 3.75 -15.67
N LEU A 321 4.68 4.72 -15.18
CA LEU A 321 3.23 4.64 -15.00
C LEU A 321 2.52 5.59 -15.98
N GLY A 322 1.81 5.03 -16.95
CA GLY A 322 1.02 5.81 -17.92
C GLY A 322 1.49 5.58 -19.36
N PHE A 323 1.06 6.47 -20.24
CA PHE A 323 1.51 6.50 -21.63
C PHE A 323 2.70 7.46 -21.75
N HIS A 324 3.82 6.95 -22.21
CA HIS A 324 5.04 7.73 -22.45
C HIS A 324 5.35 7.75 -23.94
N PRO A 325 5.81 8.89 -24.49
CA PRO A 325 6.38 8.94 -25.83
C PRO A 325 7.54 7.95 -25.95
N ILE A 326 7.71 7.39 -27.15
CA ILE A 326 8.75 6.38 -27.40
C ILE A 326 10.13 6.97 -27.13
N GLU A 327 10.35 8.23 -27.51
CA GLU A 327 11.61 8.95 -27.34
C GLU A 327 12.03 9.03 -25.87
N GLU A 328 11.09 9.30 -24.95
CA GLU A 328 11.36 9.36 -23.50
C GLU A 328 11.77 7.99 -22.97
N LEU A 329 11.07 6.93 -23.39
CA LEU A 329 11.43 5.56 -23.02
C LEU A 329 12.79 5.15 -23.58
N GLU A 330 13.17 5.63 -24.77
CA GLU A 330 14.49 5.39 -25.35
C GLU A 330 15.60 6.09 -24.57
N GLU A 331 15.39 7.35 -24.16
CA GLU A 331 16.33 8.09 -23.32
C GLU A 331 16.54 7.39 -21.97
N LEU A 332 15.46 6.98 -21.31
CA LEU A 332 15.51 6.23 -20.05
C LEU A 332 16.27 4.92 -20.26
N TYR A 333 15.86 4.11 -21.24
CA TYR A 333 16.54 2.84 -21.55
C TYR A 333 18.04 3.05 -21.75
N ASN A 334 18.44 4.04 -22.53
CA ASN A 334 19.84 4.36 -22.77
C ASN A 334 20.56 4.77 -21.48
N SER A 335 19.94 5.60 -20.63
CA SER A 335 20.55 6.04 -19.36
C SER A 335 20.88 4.88 -18.42
N TYR A 336 20.08 3.81 -18.44
CA TYR A 336 20.26 2.63 -17.60
C TYR A 336 21.16 1.56 -18.23
N THR A 337 21.23 1.49 -19.56
CA THR A 337 21.94 0.44 -20.30
C THR A 337 23.26 0.87 -20.96
N GLN A 338 23.58 2.17 -20.98
CA GLN A 338 24.84 2.67 -21.55
C GLN A 338 26.06 2.13 -20.80
N GLU A 339 26.95 1.47 -21.54
CA GLU A 339 28.37 1.34 -21.18
C GLU A 339 29.03 2.72 -21.36
N LEU A 340 29.87 3.14 -20.41
CA LEU A 340 30.67 4.37 -20.51
C LEU A 340 31.79 4.21 -21.55
#